data_AF-A0A0M1IT33-F1
#
_entry.id   AF-A0A0M1IT33-F1
#
_cell.length_a   1.000
_cell.length_b   1.000
_cell.length_c   1.000
_cell.angle_alpha   90.00
_cell.angle_beta   90.00
_cell.angle_gamma   90.00
#
_symmetry.space_group_name_H-M   'P 1'
#
loop_
_entity.id
_entity.type
_entity.pdbx_description
1 polymer ?
#
loop_
_entity_poly.entity_id
_entity_poly.type
_entity_poly.pdbx_seq_one_letter_code
_entity_poly.pdbx_strand_id
1 'polypeptide(L)'
;MNIYQVNTFTNKVFLGNSIGVCLLNEPVENDYMKNVALELNLSETIFLCKGNDGYKTNIFSPKGELSLCVKSILAASHILWQEGIIDEKENIKFYCKEDILETKLNSDFIEIKIPLTLEKKLCLLHNFSKTLNIEDDLTINYLENLKEQKTYIKRNNEFKIRLEGENIILSGSAITVIVGDLII
;
A
#
# COMPACT_ATOMS: atom_id res chain seq x y z
N MET A 1 -8.57 17.25 -9.13
CA MET A 1 -7.84 16.33 -8.22
C MET A 1 -7.50 15.11 -9.03
N ASN A 2 -6.21 14.77 -9.16
CA ASN A 2 -5.79 13.61 -9.95
C ASN A 2 -6.16 12.32 -9.23
N ILE A 3 -6.75 11.39 -9.97
CA ILE A 3 -7.16 10.07 -9.50
C ILE A 3 -6.48 9.01 -10.36
N TYR A 4 -5.93 8.01 -9.69
CA TYR A 4 -5.36 6.84 -10.31
C TYR A 4 -6.04 5.59 -9.75
N GLN A 5 -6.29 4.61 -10.60
CA GLN A 5 -6.54 3.24 -10.15
C GLN A 5 -5.28 2.43 -10.38
N VAL A 6 -4.82 1.76 -9.33
CA VAL A 6 -3.59 0.99 -9.32
C VAL A 6 -3.87 -0.42 -8.84
N ASN A 7 -3.38 -1.41 -9.58
CA ASN A 7 -3.41 -2.79 -9.15
C ASN A 7 -2.10 -3.14 -8.45
N THR A 8 -2.18 -3.62 -7.21
CA THR A 8 -1.02 -3.94 -6.37
C THR A 8 -0.77 -5.43 -6.22
N PHE A 9 0.47 -5.79 -5.94
CA PHE A 9 0.99 -7.17 -5.91
C PHE A 9 0.80 -7.89 -7.25
N THR A 10 0.89 -7.14 -8.33
CA THR A 10 0.85 -7.65 -9.69
C THR A 10 1.54 -6.68 -10.66
N ASN A 11 1.89 -7.18 -11.83
CA ASN A 11 2.32 -6.38 -12.99
C ASN A 11 1.38 -6.61 -14.19
N LYS A 12 0.21 -7.24 -13.96
CA LYS A 12 -0.78 -7.55 -14.98
C LYS A 12 -2.08 -6.85 -14.67
N VAL A 13 -2.65 -6.21 -15.68
CA VAL A 13 -4.00 -5.62 -15.61
C VAL A 13 -5.01 -6.71 -15.27
N PHE A 14 -6.07 -6.36 -14.53
CA PHE A 14 -7.16 -7.23 -14.06
C PHE A 14 -6.79 -8.27 -12.98
N LEU A 15 -5.53 -8.31 -12.52
CA LEU A 15 -5.10 -9.11 -11.37
C LEU A 15 -4.75 -8.21 -10.17
N GLY A 16 -4.42 -8.83 -9.04
CA GLY A 16 -4.01 -8.12 -7.82
C GLY A 16 -5.16 -7.41 -7.12
N ASN A 17 -4.82 -6.36 -6.36
CA ASN A 17 -5.80 -5.58 -5.59
C ASN A 17 -5.95 -4.17 -6.18
N SER A 18 -7.17 -3.79 -6.54
CA SER A 18 -7.49 -2.48 -7.14
C SER A 18 -7.62 -1.40 -6.07
N ILE A 19 -6.72 -0.43 -6.10
CA ILE A 19 -6.62 0.68 -5.15
C ILE A 19 -6.82 2.00 -5.86
N GLY A 20 -7.66 2.87 -5.31
CA GLY A 20 -7.74 4.27 -5.72
C GLY A 20 -6.62 5.09 -5.06
N VAL A 21 -5.91 5.90 -5.82
CA VAL A 21 -4.90 6.84 -5.32
C VAL A 21 -5.31 8.24 -5.75
N CYS A 22 -5.52 9.13 -4.78
CA CYS A 22 -5.91 10.51 -5.01
C CYS A 22 -4.78 11.45 -4.54
N LEU A 23 -4.27 12.29 -5.44
CA LEU A 23 -3.27 13.31 -5.10
C LEU A 23 -3.98 14.63 -4.77
N LEU A 24 -3.80 15.09 -3.53
CA LEU A 24 -4.37 16.32 -3.02
C LEU A 24 -3.36 17.46 -3.06
N ASN A 25 -3.78 18.63 -3.56
CA ASN A 25 -2.98 19.85 -3.50
C ASN A 25 -3.00 20.47 -2.08
N GLU A 26 -4.10 20.27 -1.36
CA GLU A 26 -4.32 20.76 -0.01
C GLU A 26 -5.19 19.78 0.79
N PRO A 27 -5.15 19.82 2.13
CA PRO A 27 -6.03 19.00 2.96
C PRO A 27 -7.52 19.28 2.66
N VAL A 28 -8.32 18.21 2.58
CA VAL A 28 -9.77 18.28 2.38
C VAL A 28 -10.50 17.58 3.53
N GLU A 29 -11.81 17.85 3.66
CA GLU A 29 -12.62 17.27 4.73
C GLU A 29 -12.83 15.76 4.58
N ASN A 30 -12.95 15.07 5.72
CA ASN A 30 -13.14 13.62 5.75
C ASN A 30 -14.41 13.16 5.01
N ASP A 31 -15.51 13.89 5.10
CA ASP A 31 -16.76 13.53 4.44
C ASP A 31 -16.62 13.60 2.91
N TYR A 32 -15.87 14.58 2.41
CA TYR A 32 -15.54 14.68 0.99
C TYR A 32 -14.70 13.48 0.54
N MET A 33 -13.61 13.15 1.24
CA MET A 33 -12.78 11.98 0.91
C MET A 33 -13.58 10.67 0.96
N LYS A 34 -14.47 10.53 1.94
CA LYS A 34 -15.35 9.38 2.06
C LYS A 34 -16.29 9.26 0.86
N ASN A 35 -16.90 10.36 0.42
CA ASN A 35 -17.78 10.37 -0.75
C ASN A 35 -17.03 10.00 -2.03
N VAL A 36 -15.81 10.53 -2.22
CA VAL A 36 -14.95 10.14 -3.35
C VAL A 36 -14.60 8.65 -3.31
N ALA A 37 -14.22 8.12 -2.14
CA ALA A 37 -13.91 6.71 -2.00
C ALA A 37 -15.11 5.80 -2.29
N LEU A 38 -16.32 6.24 -1.93
CA LEU A 38 -17.57 5.54 -2.25
C LEU A 38 -17.88 5.59 -3.76
N GLU A 39 -17.68 6.74 -4.41
CA GLU A 39 -17.87 6.90 -5.85
C GLU A 39 -16.93 6.00 -6.67
N LEU A 40 -15.67 5.89 -6.25
CA LEU A 40 -14.70 5.00 -6.90
C LEU A 40 -15.04 3.50 -6.70
N ASN A 41 -15.71 3.16 -5.60
CA ASN A 41 -16.17 1.80 -5.27
C ASN A 41 -15.06 0.72 -5.42
N LEU A 42 -13.83 1.07 -5.02
CA LEU A 42 -12.67 0.18 -5.00
C LEU A 42 -12.49 -0.47 -3.63
N SER A 43 -11.55 -1.43 -3.50
CA SER A 43 -11.32 -2.09 -2.21
C SER A 43 -10.89 -1.07 -1.15
N GLU A 44 -9.98 -0.16 -1.53
CA GLU A 44 -9.59 0.99 -0.73
C GLU A 44 -9.24 2.17 -1.63
N THR A 45 -9.38 3.37 -1.10
CA THR A 45 -8.89 4.62 -1.69
C THR A 45 -7.96 5.31 -0.71
N ILE A 46 -6.76 5.69 -1.16
CA ILE A 46 -5.79 6.47 -0.39
C ILE A 46 -5.69 7.88 -0.96
N PHE A 47 -5.73 8.86 -0.06
CA PHE A 47 -5.57 10.27 -0.34
C PHE A 47 -4.20 10.72 0.16
N LEU A 48 -3.41 11.36 -0.69
CA LEU A 48 -2.06 11.82 -0.38
C LEU A 48 -2.03 13.35 -0.37
N CYS A 49 -1.66 13.93 0.77
CA CYS A 49 -1.36 15.35 0.88
C CYS A 49 0.11 15.53 1.24
N LYS A 50 0.83 16.36 0.48
CA LYS A 50 2.26 16.62 0.74
C LYS A 50 2.43 17.30 2.10
N GLY A 51 3.31 16.75 2.93
CA GLY A 51 3.77 17.31 4.19
C GLY A 51 5.20 17.83 4.09
N ASN A 52 5.83 18.11 5.24
CA ASN A 52 7.19 18.65 5.29
C ASN A 52 8.27 17.63 4.89
N ASP A 53 8.14 16.38 5.34
CA ASP A 53 9.14 15.32 5.12
C ASP A 53 8.50 13.99 4.67
N GLY A 54 7.35 14.06 4.00
CA GLY A 54 6.62 12.91 3.49
C GLY A 54 5.19 13.26 3.07
N TYR A 55 4.33 12.25 3.02
CA TYR A 55 2.91 12.41 2.67
C TYR A 55 2.03 12.04 3.85
N LYS A 56 1.08 12.92 4.20
CA LYS A 56 -0.03 12.56 5.08
C LYS A 56 -1.04 11.74 4.29
N THR A 57 -1.53 10.67 4.90
CA THR A 57 -2.44 9.73 4.24
C THR A 57 -3.75 9.59 4.99
N ASN A 58 -4.86 9.66 4.26
CA ASN A 58 -6.16 9.16 4.71
C ASN A 58 -6.54 7.98 3.83
N ILE A 59 -7.04 6.89 4.43
CA ILE A 59 -7.37 5.66 3.71
C ILE A 59 -8.80 5.30 4.04
N PHE A 60 -9.60 5.07 3.01
CA PHE A 60 -11.00 4.69 3.15
C PHE A 60 -11.26 3.35 2.47
N SER A 61 -12.00 2.49 3.14
CA SER A 61 -12.67 1.33 2.57
C SER A 61 -14.16 1.61 2.43
N PRO A 62 -14.94 0.76 1.74
CA PRO A 62 -16.40 0.85 1.73
C PRO A 62 -17.04 0.82 3.13
N LYS A 63 -16.32 0.31 4.14
CA LYS A 63 -16.78 0.19 5.53
C LYS A 63 -16.38 1.38 6.42
N GLY A 64 -15.54 2.29 5.93
CA GLY A 64 -15.07 3.45 6.69
C GLY A 64 -13.55 3.66 6.60
N GLU A 65 -13.08 4.67 7.35
CA GLU A 65 -11.67 5.05 7.43
C GLU A 65 -10.84 3.92 8.08
N LEU A 66 -9.68 3.62 7.49
CA LEU A 66 -8.69 2.69 8.00
C LEU A 66 -7.52 3.46 8.61
N SER A 67 -6.97 2.98 9.72
CA SER A 67 -5.78 3.59 10.33
C SER A 67 -4.50 3.34 9.53
N LEU A 68 -4.44 2.21 8.82
CA LEU A 68 -3.29 1.76 8.02
C LEU A 68 -3.75 0.75 6.95
N CYS A 69 -3.12 0.76 5.76
CA CYS A 69 -3.32 -0.30 4.76
C CYS A 69 -2.11 -0.39 3.81
N VAL A 70 -1.39 -1.52 3.86
CA VAL A 70 -0.09 -1.65 3.16
C VAL A 70 -0.23 -1.70 1.64
N LYS A 71 -1.27 -2.35 1.11
CA LYS A 71 -1.57 -2.29 -0.33
C LYS A 71 -1.83 -0.87 -0.82
N SER A 72 -2.47 -0.05 0.02
CA SER A 72 -2.68 1.36 -0.33
C SER A 72 -1.38 2.16 -0.35
N ILE A 73 -0.46 1.90 0.59
CA ILE A 73 0.89 2.49 0.60
C ILE A 73 1.70 2.05 -0.63
N LEU A 74 1.59 0.78 -1.03
CA LEU A 74 2.23 0.27 -2.24
C LEU A 74 1.75 1.01 -3.49
N ALA A 75 0.43 1.16 -3.64
CA ALA A 75 -0.18 1.89 -4.75
C ALA A 75 0.24 3.36 -4.78
N ALA A 76 0.19 4.03 -3.62
CA ALA A 76 0.60 5.42 -3.47
C ALA A 76 2.06 5.66 -3.87
N SER A 77 2.96 4.78 -3.40
CA SER A 77 4.38 4.87 -3.72
C SER A 77 4.62 4.74 -5.22
N HIS A 78 3.94 3.79 -5.87
CA HIS A 78 4.02 3.60 -7.32
C HIS A 78 3.67 4.87 -8.09
N ILE A 79 2.56 5.54 -7.73
CA ILE A 79 2.14 6.79 -8.39
C ILE A 79 3.15 7.91 -8.18
N LEU A 80 3.68 8.07 -6.96
CA LEU A 80 4.63 9.15 -6.67
C LEU A 80 5.92 9.03 -7.49
N TRP A 81 6.44 7.81 -7.71
CA TRP A 81 7.58 7.60 -8.60
C TRP A 81 7.19 7.64 -10.08
N GLN A 82 6.08 7.02 -10.48
CA GLN A 82 5.63 6.99 -11.88
C GLN A 82 5.41 8.40 -12.45
N GLU A 83 4.79 9.28 -11.67
CA GLU A 83 4.52 10.67 -12.07
C GLU A 83 5.75 11.59 -11.92
N GLY A 84 6.90 11.04 -11.50
CA GLY A 84 8.14 11.82 -11.31
C GLY A 84 8.05 12.86 -10.19
N ILE A 85 7.11 12.70 -9.25
CA ILE A 85 6.91 13.61 -8.12
C ILE A 85 8.04 13.42 -7.09
N ILE A 86 8.55 12.19 -6.97
CA ILE A 86 9.70 11.82 -6.15
C ILE A 86 10.73 11.13 -7.04
N ASP A 87 12.02 11.42 -6.84
CA ASP A 87 13.12 10.74 -7.55
C ASP A 87 13.18 9.26 -7.14
N GLU A 88 13.44 8.37 -8.09
CA GLU A 88 13.51 6.92 -7.85
C GLU A 88 14.56 6.51 -6.80
N LYS A 89 15.55 7.36 -6.53
CA LYS A 89 16.59 7.13 -5.50
C LYS A 89 16.17 7.59 -4.11
N GLU A 90 15.08 8.35 -3.99
CA GLU A 90 14.56 8.87 -2.74
C GLU A 90 13.56 7.91 -2.09
N ASN A 91 13.66 7.78 -0.77
CA ASN A 91 12.69 7.05 0.02
C ASN A 91 11.47 7.93 0.30
N ILE A 92 10.29 7.33 0.39
CA ILE A 92 9.05 8.04 0.68
C ILE A 92 8.58 7.68 2.08
N LYS A 93 8.29 8.69 2.91
CA LYS A 93 7.60 8.49 4.19
C LYS A 93 6.12 8.76 4.05
N PHE A 94 5.31 7.85 4.60
CA PHE A 94 3.87 7.97 4.71
C PHE A 94 3.47 8.10 6.18
N TYR A 95 2.85 9.22 6.49
CA TYR A 95 2.27 9.53 7.79
C TYR A 95 0.82 9.06 7.80
N CYS A 96 0.61 7.84 8.30
CA CYS A 96 -0.71 7.30 8.57
C CYS A 96 -1.24 7.79 9.92
N LYS A 97 -2.45 7.36 10.31
CA LYS A 97 -3.14 7.92 11.48
C LYS A 97 -2.36 7.76 12.78
N GLU A 98 -1.76 6.59 12.98
CA GLU A 98 -1.01 6.24 14.20
C GLU A 98 0.44 5.81 13.91
N ASP A 99 0.77 5.61 12.63
CA ASP A 99 1.94 4.85 12.20
C ASP A 99 2.66 5.59 11.06
N ILE A 100 3.96 5.36 10.92
CA ILE A 100 4.78 5.87 9.82
C ILE A 100 5.36 4.69 9.07
N LEU A 101 5.14 4.63 7.77
CA LEU A 101 5.77 3.64 6.89
C LEU A 101 6.72 4.33 5.93
N GLU A 102 7.84 3.68 5.65
CA GLU A 102 8.83 4.15 4.68
C GLU A 102 8.88 3.18 3.50
N THR A 103 8.91 3.73 2.30
CA THR A 103 9.04 2.94 1.08
C THR A 103 10.26 3.34 0.27
N LYS A 104 10.78 2.37 -0.47
CA LYS A 104 11.94 2.52 -1.35
C LYS A 104 11.69 1.76 -2.64
N LEU A 105 12.05 2.37 -3.77
CA LEU A 105 12.07 1.69 -5.05
C LEU A 105 13.39 0.91 -5.21
N ASN A 106 13.29 -0.36 -5.62
CA ASN A 106 14.44 -1.23 -5.81
C ASN A 106 14.26 -2.10 -7.06
N SER A 107 14.94 -1.75 -8.15
CA SER A 107 14.86 -2.44 -9.45
C SER A 107 13.40 -2.64 -9.89
N ASP A 108 12.86 -3.85 -9.71
CA ASP A 108 11.52 -4.25 -10.14
C ASP A 108 10.44 -4.16 -9.05
N PHE A 109 10.82 -3.85 -7.79
CA PHE A 109 9.91 -3.89 -6.64
C PHE A 109 9.95 -2.61 -5.83
N ILE A 110 8.80 -2.30 -5.22
CA ILE A 110 8.68 -1.32 -4.16
C ILE A 110 8.79 -2.07 -2.84
N GLU A 111 9.73 -1.67 -2.00
CA GLU A 111 9.90 -2.20 -0.65
C GLU A 111 9.21 -1.28 0.35
N ILE A 112 8.46 -1.88 1.27
CA ILE A 112 7.79 -1.21 2.39
C ILE A 112 8.40 -1.74 3.66
N LYS A 113 8.99 -0.84 4.45
CA LYS A 113 9.55 -1.15 5.76
C LYS A 113 8.48 -1.02 6.82
N ILE A 114 8.16 -2.13 7.49
CA ILE A 114 7.09 -2.21 8.48
C ILE A 114 7.67 -2.67 9.82
N PRO A 115 7.58 -1.86 10.90
CA PRO A 115 8.02 -2.28 12.22
C PRO A 115 7.32 -3.58 12.68
N LEU A 116 8.06 -4.49 13.31
CA LEU A 116 7.50 -5.74 13.88
C LEU A 116 6.43 -5.48 14.94
N THR A 117 6.44 -4.32 15.60
CA THR A 117 5.36 -3.91 16.51
C THR A 117 3.99 -3.83 15.82
N LEU A 118 3.97 -3.64 14.50
CA LEU A 118 2.76 -3.62 13.67
C LEU A 118 2.39 -5.00 13.12
N GLU A 119 3.16 -6.06 13.39
CA GLU A 119 2.91 -7.42 12.91
C GLU A 119 1.49 -7.90 13.26
N LYS A 120 1.01 -7.63 14.48
CA LYS A 120 -0.37 -7.96 14.86
C LYS A 120 -1.40 -7.16 14.07
N LYS A 121 -1.17 -5.87 13.83
CA LYS A 121 -2.04 -5.05 12.96
C LYS A 121 -2.03 -5.61 11.53
N LEU A 122 -0.89 -6.07 11.01
CA LEU A 122 -0.78 -6.70 9.69
C LEU A 122 -1.51 -8.04 9.58
N CYS A 123 -1.43 -8.88 10.61
CA CYS A 123 -2.19 -10.13 10.69
C CYS A 123 -3.70 -9.88 10.83
N LEU A 124 -4.09 -8.78 11.49
CA LEU A 124 -5.48 -8.35 11.67
C LEU A 124 -6.01 -7.48 10.52
N LEU A 125 -5.14 -6.92 9.68
CA LEU A 125 -5.49 -6.18 8.47
C LEU A 125 -6.03 -7.20 7.47
N HIS A 126 -7.32 -7.48 7.67
CA HIS A 126 -8.25 -8.24 6.86
C HIS A 126 -7.60 -8.97 5.69
N ASN A 127 -7.57 -10.30 5.80
CA ASN A 127 -7.29 -11.19 4.68
C ASN A 127 -5.86 -11.03 4.13
N PHE A 128 -4.83 -11.05 4.97
CA PHE A 128 -3.44 -11.16 4.48
C PHE A 128 -3.29 -12.39 3.57
N SER A 129 -3.88 -13.53 3.96
CA SER A 129 -4.03 -14.75 3.15
C SER A 129 -4.76 -14.50 1.81
N LYS A 130 -5.98 -13.97 1.86
CA LYS A 130 -6.85 -13.73 0.68
C LYS A 130 -6.30 -12.66 -0.28
N THR A 131 -5.68 -11.59 0.24
CA THR A 131 -5.01 -10.51 -0.52
C THR A 131 -3.79 -11.03 -1.25
N LEU A 132 -3.12 -12.02 -0.66
CA LEU A 132 -1.97 -12.68 -1.23
C LEU A 132 -2.34 -13.96 -1.98
N ASN A 133 -3.61 -14.35 -2.10
CA ASN A 133 -4.06 -15.64 -2.66
C ASN A 133 -3.29 -16.85 -2.08
N ILE A 134 -3.13 -16.87 -0.75
CA ILE A 134 -2.50 -17.93 0.05
C ILE A 134 -3.59 -18.52 0.95
N GLU A 135 -3.60 -19.85 1.15
CA GLU A 135 -4.55 -20.52 2.07
C GLU A 135 -4.38 -20.05 3.53
N ASP A 136 -5.49 -19.95 4.27
CA ASP A 136 -5.52 -19.40 5.63
C ASP A 136 -4.58 -20.12 6.62
N ASP A 137 -4.35 -21.43 6.43
CA ASP A 137 -3.47 -22.28 7.25
C ASP A 137 -1.98 -21.91 7.19
N LEU A 138 -1.58 -21.08 6.21
CA LEU A 138 -0.19 -20.65 6.07
C LEU A 138 0.14 -19.42 6.92
N THR A 139 -0.83 -18.69 7.47
CA THR A 139 -0.57 -17.41 8.18
C THR A 139 0.16 -17.59 9.52
N ILE A 140 -0.11 -18.69 10.24
CA ILE A 140 0.58 -19.03 11.50
C ILE A 140 1.94 -19.67 11.22
N ASN A 141 2.00 -20.57 10.23
CA ASN A 141 3.24 -21.17 9.75
C ASN A 141 4.21 -20.13 9.14
N TYR A 142 3.69 -18.98 8.70
CA TYR A 142 4.41 -17.89 8.06
C TYR A 142 5.26 -17.07 9.05
N LEU A 143 4.78 -16.82 10.27
CA LEU A 143 5.57 -16.14 11.31
C LEU A 143 6.61 -17.07 11.95
N GLU A 144 6.28 -18.36 12.07
CA GLU A 144 7.25 -19.37 12.54
C GLU A 144 8.34 -19.63 11.50
N ASN A 145 8.00 -19.78 10.21
CA ASN A 145 9.01 -19.91 9.14
C ASN A 145 9.83 -18.64 8.91
N LEU A 146 9.28 -17.43 9.10
CA LEU A 146 10.06 -16.19 8.98
C LEU A 146 11.18 -16.11 10.03
N LYS A 147 10.93 -16.62 11.25
CA LYS A 147 11.95 -16.72 12.30
C LYS A 147 13.05 -17.73 11.95
N GLU A 148 12.74 -18.77 11.18
CA GLU A 148 13.70 -19.84 10.81
C GLU A 148 14.44 -19.59 9.48
N GLN A 149 13.77 -19.06 8.44
CA GLN A 149 14.27 -18.99 7.06
C GLN A 149 14.62 -17.56 6.58
N LYS A 150 14.28 -16.52 7.35
CA LYS A 150 14.53 -15.08 7.09
C LYS A 150 13.86 -14.47 5.85
N THR A 151 13.37 -15.24 4.87
CA THR A 151 12.72 -14.71 3.64
C THR A 151 11.65 -15.66 3.09
N TYR A 152 10.51 -15.11 2.71
CA TYR A 152 9.40 -15.78 2.03
C TYR A 152 9.16 -15.14 0.65
N ILE A 153 8.95 -15.98 -0.37
CA ILE A 153 8.63 -15.55 -1.73
C ILE A 153 7.38 -16.30 -2.17
N LYS A 154 6.31 -15.59 -2.56
CA LYS A 154 5.13 -16.26 -3.11
C LYS A 154 5.45 -16.86 -4.48
N ARG A 155 4.86 -18.03 -4.76
CA ARG A 155 5.13 -18.95 -5.88
C ARG A 155 5.12 -18.39 -7.32
N ASN A 156 4.86 -17.09 -7.52
CA ASN A 156 4.90 -16.38 -8.82
C ASN A 156 5.73 -15.08 -8.81
N ASN A 157 6.56 -14.83 -7.79
CA ASN A 157 7.32 -13.57 -7.59
C ASN A 157 6.46 -12.28 -7.48
N GLU A 158 5.15 -12.39 -7.24
CA GLU A 158 4.24 -11.24 -7.10
C GLU A 158 4.57 -10.35 -5.90
N PHE A 159 5.11 -10.95 -4.83
CA PHE A 159 5.67 -10.22 -3.69
C PHE A 159 6.68 -11.09 -2.93
N LYS A 160 7.51 -10.43 -2.13
CA LYS A 160 8.52 -11.03 -1.26
C LYS A 160 8.42 -10.43 0.13
N ILE A 161 8.67 -11.21 1.17
CA ILE A 161 8.66 -10.74 2.54
C ILE A 161 9.91 -11.23 3.24
N ARG A 162 10.64 -10.36 3.91
CA ARG A 162 11.84 -10.72 4.67
C ARG A 162 11.89 -10.00 6.00
N LEU A 163 12.62 -10.57 6.94
CA LEU A 163 12.94 -9.89 8.21
C LEU A 163 14.29 -9.17 8.09
N GLU A 164 14.32 -7.93 8.55
CA GLU A 164 15.52 -7.10 8.61
C GLU A 164 15.57 -6.35 9.94
N GLY A 165 16.31 -6.92 10.90
CA GLY A 165 16.33 -6.44 12.29
C GLY A 165 14.94 -6.51 12.91
N GLU A 166 14.44 -5.37 13.39
CA GLU A 166 13.10 -5.24 13.98
C GLU A 166 12.00 -4.89 12.96
N ASN A 167 12.24 -5.13 11.68
CA ASN A 167 11.31 -4.78 10.61
C ASN A 167 10.97 -5.97 9.72
N ILE A 168 9.74 -5.97 9.23
CA ILE A 168 9.28 -6.75 8.09
C ILE A 168 9.47 -5.88 6.85
N ILE A 169 10.18 -6.39 5.85
CA ILE A 169 10.27 -5.76 4.54
C ILE A 169 9.33 -6.48 3.59
N LEU A 170 8.28 -5.81 3.15
CA LEU A 170 7.37 -6.28 2.11
C LEU A 170 7.76 -5.67 0.78
N SER A 171 8.13 -6.50 -0.18
CA SER A 171 8.45 -6.09 -1.56
C SER A 171 7.29 -6.49 -2.48
N GLY A 172 6.77 -5.56 -3.27
CA GLY A 172 5.68 -5.83 -4.22
C GLY A 172 5.75 -4.95 -5.46
N SER A 173 5.13 -5.39 -6.55
CA SER A 173 4.96 -4.59 -7.76
C SER A 173 3.57 -3.94 -7.79
N ALA A 174 3.43 -2.90 -8.59
CA ALA A 174 2.17 -2.24 -8.86
C ALA A 174 2.11 -1.80 -10.32
N ILE A 175 0.89 -1.67 -10.85
CA ILE A 175 0.64 -1.18 -12.20
C ILE A 175 -0.56 -0.23 -12.19
N THR A 176 -0.38 0.96 -12.75
CA THR A 176 -1.47 1.91 -13.01
C THR A 176 -2.36 1.38 -14.13
N VAL A 177 -3.67 1.32 -13.89
CA VAL A 177 -4.67 0.80 -14.84
C VAL A 177 -5.64 1.86 -15.33
N ILE A 178 -5.89 2.91 -14.54
CA ILE A 178 -6.72 4.06 -14.93
C ILE A 178 -6.05 5.33 -14.42
N VAL A 179 -6.05 6.37 -15.24
CA VAL A 179 -5.66 7.74 -14.89
C VAL A 179 -6.82 8.66 -15.24
N GLY A 180 -7.15 9.59 -14.35
CA GLY A 180 -8.17 10.58 -14.60
C GLY A 180 -8.13 11.72 -13.61
N ASP A 181 -9.11 12.61 -13.74
CA ASP A 181 -9.31 13.74 -12.86
C ASP A 181 -10.75 13.73 -12.35
N LEU A 182 -10.93 14.00 -11.06
CA LEU A 182 -12.25 14.29 -10.54
C LEU A 182 -12.63 15.72 -10.92
N ILE A 183 -13.69 15.84 -11.72
CA ILE A 183 -14.29 17.09 -12.16
C ILE A 183 -15.38 17.46 -11.15
N ILE A 184 -15.22 18.60 -10.48
CA ILE A 184 -16.09 19.07 -9.40
C ILE A 184 -16.26 20.57 -9.55
#